data_AF-A0A229SR34-F1
#
_entry.id   AF-A0A229SR34-F1
#
_cell.length_a   1.000
_cell.length_b   1.000
_cell.length_c   1.000
_cell.angle_alpha   90.00
_cell.angle_beta   90.00
_cell.angle_gamma   90.00
#
_symmetry.space_group_name_H-M   'P 1'
#
loop_
_entity.id
_entity.type
_entity.pdbx_description
1 polymer ?
#
loop_
_entity_poly.entity_id
_entity_poly.type
_entity_poly.pdbx_seq_one_letter_code
_entity_poly.pdbx_strand_id
1 'polypeptide(L)'
;MSGVDDLERQLFDALTRAAADGHLVPGTDVATEVAHLLALNHGLGTSILIRQRTVEEAEAVLRRHLDRLFGAGPQSTRTVR
;
A
#
# COMPACT_ATOMS: atom_id res chain seq x y z
N MET A 1 19.55 3.71 -11.78
CA MET A 1 19.12 3.03 -10.55
C MET A 1 18.58 3.99 -9.47
N SER A 2 18.18 5.25 -9.77
CA SER A 2 17.73 6.16 -8.69
C SER A 2 16.26 5.99 -8.29
N GLY A 3 15.36 5.59 -9.21
CA GLY A 3 13.92 5.65 -8.95
C GLY A 3 13.37 4.71 -7.87
N VAL A 4 14.03 3.58 -7.57
CA VAL A 4 13.57 2.66 -6.52
C VAL A 4 14.02 3.15 -5.14
N ASP A 5 15.28 3.55 -5.01
CA ASP A 5 15.81 4.15 -3.78
C ASP A 5 15.06 5.43 -3.41
N ASP A 6 14.65 6.21 -4.42
CA ASP A 6 13.83 7.42 -4.26
C ASP A 6 12.42 7.07 -3.74
N LEU A 7 11.79 6.02 -4.28
CA LEU A 7 10.47 5.57 -3.84
C LEU A 7 10.49 4.98 -2.43
N GLU A 8 11.51 4.19 -2.10
CA GLU A 8 11.69 3.61 -0.76
C GLU A 8 11.76 4.70 0.31
N ARG A 9 12.58 5.75 0.09
CA ARG A 9 12.63 6.91 0.99
C ARG A 9 11.30 7.62 1.11
N GLN A 10 10.63 7.87 -0.02
CA GLN A 10 9.35 8.58 -0.02
C GLN A 10 8.28 7.82 0.76
N LEU A 11 8.22 6.49 0.59
CA LEU A 11 7.32 5.62 1.34
C LEU A 11 7.67 5.61 2.82
N PHE A 12 8.94 5.49 3.17
CA PHE A 12 9.40 5.52 4.56
C PHE A 12 8.99 6.83 5.24
N ASP A 13 9.32 7.97 4.63
CA ASP A 13 8.98 9.28 5.16
C ASP A 13 7.46 9.48 5.31
N ALA A 14 6.67 9.00 4.34
CA ALA A 14 5.21 9.09 4.39
C ALA A 14 4.61 8.25 5.52
N LEU A 15 5.06 7.00 5.66
CA LEU A 15 4.57 6.11 6.71
C LEU A 15 5.05 6.52 8.10
N THR A 16 6.27 7.05 8.24
CA THR A 16 6.74 7.63 9.51
C THR A 16 5.86 8.81 9.94
N ARG A 17 5.50 9.71 9.02
CA ARG A 17 4.56 10.81 9.33
C ARG A 17 3.19 10.28 9.74
N ALA A 18 2.63 9.35 8.97
CA ALA A 18 1.35 8.74 9.31
C ALA A 18 1.36 8.02 10.67
N ALA A 19 2.47 7.36 11.03
CA ALA A 19 2.64 6.74 12.34
C ALA A 19 2.67 7.78 13.46
N ALA A 20 3.41 8.88 13.27
CA ALA A 20 3.50 9.99 14.23
C ALA A 20 2.14 10.65 14.48
N ASP A 21 1.30 10.74 13.43
CA ASP A 21 -0.05 11.30 13.49
C ASP A 21 -1.12 10.29 13.98
N GLY A 22 -0.73 9.04 14.26
CA GLY A 22 -1.63 7.99 14.75
C GLY A 22 -2.58 7.44 13.67
N HIS A 23 -2.25 7.59 12.39
CA HIS A 23 -3.05 7.09 11.27
C HIS A 23 -2.77 5.64 10.89
N LEU A 24 -1.64 5.08 11.31
CA LEU A 24 -1.32 3.66 11.09
C LEU A 24 -1.91 2.78 12.19
N VAL A 25 -2.12 1.50 11.87
CA VAL A 25 -2.47 0.51 12.89
C VAL A 25 -1.41 0.51 14.01
N PRO A 26 -1.82 0.48 15.29
CA PRO A 26 -0.87 0.45 16.40
C PRO A 26 0.09 -0.74 16.31
N GLY A 27 1.39 -0.46 16.46
CA GLY A 27 2.44 -1.47 16.37
C GLY A 27 2.92 -1.78 14.95
N THR A 28 2.50 -1.04 13.93
CA THR A 28 3.06 -1.13 12.58
C THR A 28 4.57 -0.86 12.59
N ASP A 29 5.35 -1.80 12.04
CA ASP A 29 6.76 -1.58 11.71
C ASP A 29 6.88 -0.93 10.34
N VAL A 30 7.22 0.36 10.32
CA VAL A 30 7.31 1.16 9.10
C VAL A 30 8.30 0.58 8.10
N ALA A 31 9.47 0.11 8.56
CA ALA A 31 10.50 -0.40 7.64
C ALA A 31 10.02 -1.66 6.90
N THR A 32 9.39 -2.56 7.64
CA THR A 32 8.78 -3.77 7.07
C THR A 32 7.65 -3.44 6.09
N GLU A 33 6.78 -2.48 6.40
CA GLU A 33 5.69 -2.11 5.49
C GLU A 33 6.16 -1.40 4.22
N VAL A 34 7.24 -0.62 4.28
CA VAL A 34 7.88 -0.08 3.07
C VAL A 34 8.38 -1.21 2.17
N ALA A 35 9.07 -2.21 2.74
CA ALA A 35 9.55 -3.36 1.99
C ALA A 35 8.38 -4.16 1.36
N HIS A 36 7.28 -4.33 2.10
CA HIS A 36 6.06 -4.96 1.58
C HIS A 36 5.43 -4.17 0.42
N LEU A 37 5.32 -2.84 0.55
CA LEU A 37 4.76 -1.99 -0.52
C LEU A 37 5.61 -2.02 -1.79
N LEU A 38 6.94 -2.02 -1.67
CA LEU A 38 7.84 -2.16 -2.81
C LEU A 38 7.68 -3.53 -3.49
N ALA A 39 7.68 -4.61 -2.71
CA ALA A 39 7.46 -5.96 -3.23
C ALA A 39 6.09 -6.08 -3.92
N LEU A 40 5.05 -5.48 -3.33
CA LEU A 40 3.70 -5.45 -3.89
C LEU A 40 3.67 -4.68 -5.22
N ASN A 41 4.26 -3.49 -5.27
CA ASN A 41 4.36 -2.69 -6.49
C ASN A 41 5.05 -3.46 -7.63
N HIS A 42 6.16 -4.14 -7.35
CA HIS A 42 6.85 -4.97 -8.33
C HIS A 42 6.01 -6.16 -8.81
N GLY A 43 5.38 -6.88 -7.87
CA GLY A 43 4.53 -8.02 -8.18
C GLY A 43 3.30 -7.63 -9.01
N LEU A 44 2.65 -6.51 -8.67
CA LEU A 44 1.51 -5.97 -9.40
C LEU A 44 1.91 -5.54 -10.81
N GLY A 45 2.99 -4.77 -10.96
CA GLY A 45 3.50 -4.35 -12.28
C GLY A 45 3.82 -5.54 -13.18
N THR A 46 4.47 -6.57 -12.64
CA THR A 46 4.74 -7.82 -13.38
C THR A 46 3.44 -8.51 -13.79
N SER A 47 2.46 -8.61 -12.88
CA SER A 47 1.18 -9.28 -13.17
C SER A 47 0.36 -8.59 -14.27
N ILE A 48 0.46 -7.26 -14.38
CA ILE A 48 -0.17 -6.48 -15.45
C ILE A 48 0.55 -6.73 -16.77
N LEU A 49 1.88 -6.66 -16.80
CA LEU A 49 2.69 -6.84 -18.02
C LEU A 49 2.47 -8.22 -18.67
N ILE A 50 2.32 -9.27 -17.85
CA ILE A 50 2.04 -10.63 -18.33
C ILE A 50 0.54 -10.89 -18.58
N ARG A 51 -0.31 -9.87 -18.46
CA ARG A 51 -1.78 -9.94 -18.60
C ARG A 51 -2.46 -10.93 -17.64
N GLN A 52 -1.84 -11.21 -16.50
CA GLN A 52 -2.44 -12.01 -15.44
C GLN A 52 -3.49 -11.21 -14.64
N ARG A 53 -3.33 -9.89 -14.58
CA ARG A 53 -4.28 -8.96 -13.95
C ARG A 53 -4.54 -7.76 -14.83
N THR A 54 -5.72 -7.18 -14.68
CA THR A 54 -6.00 -5.82 -15.17
C THR A 54 -5.43 -4.76 -14.21
N VAL A 55 -5.41 -3.50 -14.64
CA VAL A 55 -4.99 -2.38 -13.79
C VAL A 55 -5.94 -2.23 -12.61
N GLU A 56 -7.24 -2.38 -12.84
CA GLU A 56 -8.30 -2.26 -11.82
C GLU A 56 -8.16 -3.34 -10.75
N GLU A 57 -7.83 -4.57 -11.14
CA GLU A 57 -7.56 -5.66 -10.19
C GLU A 57 -6.31 -5.39 -9.35
N ALA A 58 -5.26 -4.84 -9.95
CA ALA A 58 -4.06 -4.46 -9.23
C ALA A 58 -4.31 -3.30 -8.24
N GLU A 59 -5.07 -2.29 -8.65
CA GLU A 59 -5.50 -1.19 -7.77
C GLU A 59 -6.32 -1.69 -6.59
N ALA A 60 -7.23 -2.64 -6.80
CA ALA A 60 -8.02 -3.23 -5.73
C ALA A 60 -7.16 -3.95 -4.68
N VAL A 61 -6.09 -4.64 -5.12
CA VAL A 61 -5.13 -5.28 -4.21
C VAL A 61 -4.36 -4.25 -3.40
N LEU A 62 -3.83 -3.21 -4.06
CA LEU A 62 -3.10 -2.13 -3.38
C LEU A 62 -4.01 -1.41 -2.37
N ARG A 63 -5.24 -1.05 -2.78
CA ARG A 63 -6.23 -0.41 -1.91
C ARG A 63 -6.53 -1.24 -0.69
N ARG A 64 -6.73 -2.55 -0.85
CA ARG A 64 -6.98 -3.46 0.27
C ARG A 64 -5.79 -3.52 1.24
N HIS A 65 -4.56 -3.49 0.74
CA HIS A 65 -3.38 -3.47 1.59
C HIS A 65 -3.31 -2.15 2.36
N LEU A 66 -3.49 -1.01 1.70
CA LEU A 66 -3.52 0.31 2.33
C LEU A 66 -4.66 0.43 3.37
N ASP A 67 -5.86 -0.03 3.04
CA ASP A 67 -7.00 -0.03 3.96
C ASP A 67 -6.64 -0.76 5.28
N ARG A 68 -5.96 -1.91 5.20
CA ARG A 68 -5.47 -2.63 6.38
C ARG A 68 -4.39 -1.86 7.14
N LEU A 69 -3.42 -1.29 6.43
CA LEU A 69 -2.31 -0.54 7.00
C LEU A 69 -2.77 0.69 7.78
N PHE A 70 -3.79 1.38 7.28
CA PHE A 70 -4.38 2.58 7.88
C PHE A 70 -5.60 2.28 8.78
N GLY A 71 -5.89 1.00 9.06
CA GLY A 71 -6.99 0.61 9.95
C GLY A 71 -8.40 0.93 9.41
N ALA A 72 -8.53 1.25 8.12
CA ALA A 72 -9.82 1.26 7.45
C ALA A 72 -10.29 -0.20 7.33
N GLY A 73 -11.06 -0.67 8.33
CA GLY A 73 -11.72 -1.96 8.27
C GLY A 73 -12.51 -2.11 6.96
N PRO A 74 -12.79 -3.35 6.49
CA PRO A 74 -13.50 -3.57 5.23
C PRO A 74 -14.76 -2.70 5.22
N GLN A 75 -14.78 -1.76 4.25
CA GLN A 75 -15.78 -0.70 4.15
C GLN A 75 -17.16 -1.28 4.41
N SER A 76 -17.73 -0.94 5.58
CA SER A 76 -19.12 -1.27 5.87
C SER A 76 -19.95 -0.61 4.78
N THR A 77 -20.66 -1.46 4.04
CA THR A 77 -21.55 -1.15 2.94
C THR A 77 -22.21 0.22 3.13
N ARG A 78 -21.83 1.20 2.31
CA ARG A 78 -22.62 2.43 2.16
C ARG A 78 -23.88 2.05 1.39
N THR A 79 -24.88 1.55 2.11
CA THR A 79 -26.25 1.48 1.65
C THR A 79 -26.70 2.91 1.37
N VAL A 80 -26.74 3.26 0.10
CA VAL A 80 -27.40 4.47 -0.39
C VAL A 80 -28.89 4.30 -0.06
N ARG A 81 -29.41 5.16 0.82
CA ARG A 81 -30.84 5.40 0.95
C ARG A 81 -31.22 6.60 0.09
#